data_AF-A0A9E2MM25-F1
#
_entry.id   AF-A0A9E2MM25-F1
#
_cell.length_a   1.000
_cell.length_b   1.000
_cell.length_c   1.000
_cell.angle_alpha   90.00
_cell.angle_beta   90.00
_cell.angle_gamma   90.00
#
_symmetry.space_group_name_H-M   'P 1'
#
loop_
_entity.id
_entity.type
_entity.pdbx_description
1 polymer ?
#
loop_
_entity_poly.entity_id
_entity_poly.type
_entity_poly.pdbx_seq_one_letter_code
_entity_poly.pdbx_strand_id
1 'polypeptide(L)'
;MNKTTNERFYEKYAWVIFLIIGVMVLAGGIPHMLGNNTDPALVETISGQTIEELKTSSPMFFNLYNFYFSGGGLSDIGVAFFLIVISTFAFKTGQKWSWYSFLFVPLFFIGWLFLILPLPDQAQSSMFTPLIVFIILSILGLLLPFRKFFPKKITNK
;
A
#
# COMPACT_ATOMS: atom_id res chain seq x y z
N MET A 1 35.52 8.46 18.27
CA MET A 1 35.55 7.00 18.01
C MET A 1 34.11 6.53 17.84
N ASN A 2 33.64 6.40 16.59
CA ASN A 2 32.25 6.04 16.30
C ASN A 2 31.99 4.61 16.76
N LYS A 3 31.12 4.44 17.77
CA LYS A 3 30.65 3.14 18.22
C LYS A 3 29.79 2.57 17.10
N THR A 4 30.38 1.73 16.24
CA THR A 4 29.66 0.95 15.23
C THR A 4 28.73 0.00 15.98
N THR A 5 27.50 0.46 16.26
CA THR A 5 26.41 -0.45 16.58
C THR A 5 26.31 -1.42 15.42
N ASN A 6 26.58 -2.69 15.69
CA ASN A 6 26.48 -3.77 14.72
C ASN A 6 25.00 -3.83 14.26
N GLU A 7 24.69 -3.15 13.15
CA GLU A 7 23.35 -3.09 12.58
C GLU A 7 22.92 -4.52 12.28
N ARG A 8 21.79 -4.95 12.84
CA ARG A 8 21.33 -6.32 12.62
C ARG A 8 20.84 -6.46 11.18
N PHE A 9 20.99 -7.65 10.60
CA PHE A 9 20.60 -7.91 9.20
C PHE A 9 19.16 -7.42 8.88
N TYR A 10 18.22 -7.71 9.78
CA TYR A 10 16.82 -7.30 9.60
C TYR A 10 16.61 -5.78 9.69
N GLU A 11 17.45 -5.03 10.42
CA GLU A 11 17.41 -3.56 10.47
C GLU A 11 17.93 -2.96 9.16
N LYS A 12 18.98 -3.58 8.61
CA LYS A 12 19.62 -3.16 7.35
C LYS A 12 18.70 -3.33 6.14
N TYR A 13 17.87 -4.37 6.12
CA TYR A 13 17.02 -4.71 4.96
C TYR A 13 15.53 -4.41 5.15
N ALA A 14 15.10 -3.84 6.28
CA ALA A 14 13.69 -3.51 6.51
C ALA A 14 13.07 -2.61 5.42
N TRP A 15 13.88 -1.74 4.79
CA TRP A 15 13.45 -0.89 3.67
C TRP A 15 12.94 -1.67 2.46
N VAL A 16 13.39 -2.93 2.28
CA VAL A 16 12.96 -3.81 1.19
C VAL A 16 11.47 -4.14 1.32
N ILE A 17 10.93 -4.20 2.54
CA ILE A 17 9.50 -4.46 2.75
C ILE A 17 8.66 -3.37 2.09
N PHE A 18 8.96 -2.09 2.35
CA PHE A 18 8.25 -0.98 1.71
C PHE A 18 8.51 -0.88 0.21
N LEU A 19 9.70 -1.26 -0.25
CA LEU A 19 9.98 -1.36 -1.68
C LEU A 19 9.06 -2.40 -2.34
N ILE A 20 8.95 -3.60 -1.76
CA ILE A 20 8.10 -4.67 -2.28
C ILE A 20 6.63 -4.22 -2.30
N ILE A 21 6.14 -3.63 -1.20
CA ILE A 21 4.77 -3.08 -1.15
C ILE A 21 4.59 -2.05 -2.28
N GLY A 22 5.52 -1.10 -2.44
CA GLY A 22 5.46 -0.11 -3.50
C GLY A 22 5.43 -0.72 -4.91
N VAL A 23 6.25 -1.73 -5.18
CA VAL A 23 6.26 -2.45 -6.47
C VAL A 23 4.94 -3.20 -6.70
N MET A 24 4.37 -3.84 -5.68
CA MET A 24 3.09 -4.53 -5.80
C MET A 24 1.94 -3.55 -6.05
N VAL A 25 1.90 -2.42 -5.32
CA VAL A 25 0.91 -1.36 -5.54
C VAL A 25 1.07 -0.77 -6.95
N LEU A 26 2.30 -0.56 -7.43
CA LEU A 26 2.55 -0.09 -8.80
C LEU A 26 2.01 -1.08 -9.84
N ALA A 27 2.26 -2.38 -9.63
CA ALA A 27 1.83 -3.43 -10.55
C ALA A 27 0.30 -3.53 -10.65
N GLY A 28 -0.43 -3.25 -9.58
CA GLY A 28 -1.89 -3.13 -9.60
C GLY A 28 -2.39 -1.79 -10.15
N GLY A 29 -1.74 -0.69 -9.79
CA GLY A 29 -2.15 0.67 -10.18
C GLY A 29 -2.04 0.93 -11.69
N ILE A 30 -1.05 0.35 -12.38
CA ILE A 30 -0.88 0.51 -13.84
C ILE A 30 -2.10 0.01 -14.63
N PRO A 31 -2.54 -1.25 -14.52
CA PRO A 31 -3.72 -1.71 -15.23
C PRO A 31 -4.97 -0.94 -14.79
N HIS A 32 -5.12 -0.62 -13.50
CA HIS A 32 -6.27 0.14 -13.00
C HIS A 32 -6.36 1.53 -13.63
N MET A 33 -5.24 2.25 -13.74
CA MET A 33 -5.16 3.56 -14.41
C MET A 33 -5.59 3.49 -15.87
N LEU A 34 -5.34 2.36 -16.54
CA LEU A 34 -5.71 2.13 -17.93
C LEU A 34 -7.18 1.67 -18.08
N GLY A 35 -7.96 1.65 -16.99
CA GLY A 35 -9.34 1.16 -16.99
C GLY A 35 -9.47 -0.36 -17.00
N ASN A 36 -8.35 -1.09 -16.88
CA ASN A 36 -8.35 -2.55 -16.84
C ASN A 36 -8.56 -3.02 -15.40
N ASN A 37 -9.76 -3.51 -15.10
CA ASN A 37 -10.05 -4.06 -13.78
C ASN A 37 -9.49 -5.48 -13.65
N THR A 38 -8.53 -5.65 -12.75
CA THR A 38 -7.87 -6.94 -12.47
C THR A 38 -8.70 -7.88 -11.58
N ASP A 39 -9.82 -7.40 -11.03
CA ASP A 39 -10.81 -8.16 -10.28
C ASP A 39 -12.24 -7.78 -10.77
N PRO A 40 -12.62 -8.22 -11.99
CA PRO A 40 -13.94 -7.91 -12.54
C PRO A 40 -15.08 -8.57 -11.75
N ALA A 41 -14.79 -9.67 -11.03
CA ALA A 41 -15.77 -10.37 -10.19
C ALA A 41 -16.23 -9.51 -9.00
N LEU A 42 -15.38 -8.61 -8.51
CA LEU A 42 -15.75 -7.63 -7.49
C LEU A 42 -16.86 -6.69 -8.00
N VAL A 43 -16.76 -6.20 -9.24
CA VAL A 43 -17.77 -5.32 -9.84
C VAL A 43 -19.09 -6.06 -9.98
N GLU A 44 -19.06 -7.30 -10.44
CA GLU A 44 -20.24 -8.15 -10.56
C GLU A 44 -20.90 -8.42 -9.21
N THR A 45 -20.10 -8.72 -8.19
CA THR A 45 -20.59 -8.98 -6.82
C THR A 45 -21.28 -7.74 -6.22
N ILE A 46 -20.76 -6.55 -6.48
CA ILE A 46 -21.29 -5.29 -5.92
C ILE A 46 -22.50 -4.79 -6.73
N SER A 47 -22.43 -4.83 -8.06
CA SER A 47 -23.43 -4.22 -8.95
C SER A 47 -24.49 -5.19 -9.45
N GLY A 48 -24.26 -6.50 -9.34
CA GLY A 48 -25.09 -7.54 -9.94
C GLY A 48 -24.95 -7.65 -11.47
N GLN A 49 -24.01 -6.91 -12.07
CA GLN A 49 -23.76 -6.91 -13.51
C GLN A 49 -22.27 -7.07 -13.80
N THR A 50 -21.95 -7.80 -14.86
CA THR A 50 -20.59 -7.81 -15.40
C THR A 50 -20.22 -6.42 -15.95
N ILE A 51 -18.92 -6.16 -16.09
CA ILE A 51 -18.44 -4.87 -16.64
C ILE A 51 -18.99 -4.62 -18.06
N GLU A 52 -19.11 -5.66 -18.89
CA GLU A 52 -19.64 -5.55 -20.26
C GLU A 52 -21.16 -5.29 -20.28
N GLU A 53 -21.91 -5.91 -19.36
CA GLU A 53 -23.33 -5.60 -19.16
C GLU A 53 -23.54 -4.18 -18.67
N LEU A 54 -22.68 -3.69 -17.76
CA LEU A 54 -22.75 -2.31 -17.27
C LEU A 54 -22.49 -1.31 -18.40
N LYS A 55 -21.50 -1.60 -19.24
CA LYS A 55 -21.12 -0.80 -20.40
C LYS A 55 -22.23 -0.69 -21.45
N THR A 56 -22.99 -1.77 -21.64
CA THR A 56 -24.08 -1.84 -22.63
C THR A 56 -25.41 -1.31 -22.08
N SER A 57 -25.75 -1.64 -20.82
CA SER A 57 -27.01 -1.26 -20.20
C SER A 57 -27.03 0.19 -19.70
N SER A 58 -25.90 0.73 -19.22
CA SER A 58 -25.79 2.11 -18.74
C SER A 58 -24.44 2.74 -19.07
N PRO A 59 -24.22 3.17 -20.33
CA PRO A 59 -22.93 3.72 -20.77
C PRO A 59 -22.46 4.94 -19.96
N MET A 60 -23.39 5.80 -19.53
CA MET A 60 -23.07 6.98 -18.72
C MET A 60 -22.55 6.60 -17.33
N PHE A 61 -23.16 5.60 -16.69
CA PHE A 61 -22.69 5.10 -15.40
C PHE A 61 -21.35 4.36 -15.55
N PHE A 62 -21.19 3.56 -16.60
CA PHE A 62 -19.89 2.93 -16.90
C PHE A 62 -18.78 3.97 -17.07
N ASN A 63 -19.03 5.08 -17.78
CA ASN A 63 -18.05 6.15 -17.94
C ASN A 63 -17.67 6.79 -16.60
N LEU A 64 -18.65 6.99 -15.71
CA LEU A 64 -18.40 7.51 -14.36
C LEU A 64 -17.57 6.53 -13.51
N TYR A 65 -17.95 5.25 -13.51
CA TYR A 65 -17.19 4.18 -12.88
C TYR A 65 -15.75 4.16 -13.39
N ASN A 66 -15.56 4.16 -14.72
CA ASN A 66 -14.23 4.07 -15.32
C ASN A 66 -13.38 5.31 -15.01
N PHE A 67 -13.98 6.50 -14.90
CA PHE A 67 -13.28 7.71 -14.47
C PHE A 67 -12.75 7.57 -13.04
N TYR A 68 -13.58 7.15 -12.08
CA TYR A 68 -13.14 6.96 -10.69
C TYR A 68 -12.17 5.78 -10.55
N PHE A 69 -12.40 4.69 -11.27
CA PHE A 69 -11.54 3.52 -11.25
C PHE A 69 -10.14 3.85 -11.80
N SER A 70 -10.07 4.49 -12.96
CA SER A 70 -8.80 4.93 -13.57
C SER A 70 -8.12 6.01 -12.72
N GLY A 71 -8.88 6.93 -12.14
CA GLY A 71 -8.36 7.93 -11.19
C GLY A 71 -7.81 7.29 -9.90
N GLY A 72 -8.44 6.22 -9.43
CA GLY A 72 -7.94 5.39 -8.33
C GLY A 72 -6.60 4.74 -8.68
N GLY A 73 -6.50 4.10 -9.84
CA GLY A 73 -5.25 3.52 -10.32
C GLY A 73 -4.13 4.55 -10.49
N LEU A 74 -4.44 5.75 -11.00
CA LEU A 74 -3.48 6.86 -11.05
C LEU A 74 -2.99 7.29 -9.65
N SER A 75 -3.90 7.31 -8.68
CA SER A 75 -3.59 7.61 -7.28
C SER A 75 -2.68 6.53 -6.68
N ASP A 76 -2.94 5.26 -6.97
CA ASP A 76 -2.12 4.12 -6.54
C ASP A 76 -0.70 4.18 -7.12
N ILE A 77 -0.55 4.58 -8.38
CA ILE A 77 0.77 4.85 -8.98
C ILE A 77 1.51 5.94 -8.22
N GLY A 78 0.82 7.03 -7.85
CA GLY A 78 1.39 8.10 -7.04
C GLY A 78 1.86 7.60 -5.66
N VAL A 79 1.03 6.83 -4.96
CA VAL A 79 1.38 6.20 -3.68
C VAL A 79 2.59 5.28 -3.84
N ALA A 80 2.59 4.42 -4.85
CA ALA A 80 3.67 3.50 -5.16
C ALA A 80 5.00 4.22 -5.43
N PHE A 81 4.96 5.31 -6.19
CA PHE A 81 6.13 6.15 -6.45
C PHE A 81 6.77 6.63 -5.15
N PHE A 82 5.98 7.21 -4.24
CA PHE A 82 6.50 7.67 -2.95
C PHE A 82 6.99 6.53 -2.07
N LEU A 83 6.31 5.38 -2.05
CA LEU A 83 6.79 4.19 -1.34
C LEU A 83 8.19 3.80 -1.81
N ILE A 84 8.37 3.65 -3.13
CA ILE A 84 9.64 3.23 -3.74
C ILE A 84 10.75 4.26 -3.50
N VAL A 85 10.47 5.54 -3.72
CA VAL A 85 11.47 6.62 -3.58
C VAL A 85 11.87 6.78 -2.12
N ILE A 86 10.90 6.93 -1.21
CA ILE A 86 11.20 7.13 0.21
C ILE A 86 11.89 5.89 0.78
N SER A 87 11.49 4.67 0.38
CA SER A 87 12.11 3.44 0.87
C SER A 87 13.58 3.36 0.47
N THR A 88 13.86 3.66 -0.81
CA THR A 88 15.18 3.47 -1.42
C THR A 88 16.19 4.53 -0.99
N PHE A 89 15.74 5.79 -0.82
CA PHE A 89 16.65 6.91 -0.54
C PHE A 89 16.67 7.34 0.92
N ALA A 90 15.51 7.57 1.54
CA ALA A 90 15.44 8.16 2.88
C ALA A 90 15.37 7.10 4.00
N PHE A 91 14.51 6.09 3.84
CA PHE A 91 14.31 5.06 4.85
C PHE A 91 15.51 4.12 4.95
N LYS A 92 16.06 3.69 3.80
CA LYS A 92 17.31 2.91 3.74
C LYS A 92 18.47 3.59 4.46
N THR A 93 18.56 4.92 4.39
CA THR A 93 19.64 5.71 5.03
C THR A 93 19.35 6.08 6.50
N GLY A 94 18.17 5.72 7.04
CA GLY A 94 17.81 5.96 8.44
C GLY A 94 17.37 7.40 8.74
N GLN A 95 16.91 8.17 7.75
CA GLN A 95 16.44 9.53 7.97
C GLN A 95 15.14 9.52 8.80
N LYS A 96 15.14 10.14 9.98
CA LYS A 96 14.03 10.05 10.95
C LYS A 96 12.66 10.42 10.39
N TRP A 97 12.57 11.44 9.54
CA TRP A 97 11.30 11.86 8.94
C TRP A 97 10.65 10.74 8.11
N SER A 98 11.45 9.90 7.44
CA SER A 98 10.93 8.80 6.61
C SER A 98 10.22 7.73 7.42
N TRP A 99 10.63 7.50 8.68
CA TRP A 99 9.93 6.57 9.57
C TRP A 99 8.52 7.10 9.89
N TYR A 100 8.38 8.39 10.18
CA TYR A 100 7.08 9.01 10.40
C TYR A 100 6.24 9.04 9.12
N SER A 101 6.85 9.28 7.96
CA SER A 101 6.14 9.20 6.67
C SER A 101 5.57 7.80 6.44
N PHE A 102 6.29 6.74 6.80
CA PHE A 102 5.79 5.37 6.62
C PHE A 102 4.75 4.91 7.65
N LEU A 103 4.41 5.71 8.67
CA LEU A 103 3.18 5.50 9.44
C LEU A 103 1.93 5.62 8.53
N PHE A 104 2.03 6.36 7.42
CA PHE A 104 0.97 6.44 6.43
C PHE A 104 0.59 5.07 5.86
N VAL A 105 1.55 4.16 5.65
CA VAL A 105 1.32 2.89 4.93
C VAL A 105 0.30 1.98 5.63
N PRO A 106 0.47 1.61 6.92
CA PRO A 106 -0.54 0.81 7.60
C PRO A 106 -1.87 1.56 7.71
N LEU A 107 -1.85 2.88 7.93
CA LEU A 107 -3.07 3.68 8.01
C LEU A 107 -3.86 3.71 6.70
N PHE A 108 -3.15 3.76 5.56
CA PHE A 108 -3.75 3.71 4.23
C PHE A 108 -4.49 2.38 4.00
N PHE A 109 -3.86 1.24 4.31
CA PHE A 109 -4.51 -0.07 4.16
C PHE A 109 -5.62 -0.31 5.20
N ILE A 110 -5.50 0.24 6.41
CA ILE A 110 -6.60 0.26 7.38
C ILE A 110 -7.79 1.08 6.85
N GLY A 111 -7.53 2.22 6.20
CA GLY A 111 -8.56 3.01 5.52
C GLY A 111 -9.33 2.17 4.50
N TRP A 112 -8.63 1.39 3.68
CA TRP A 112 -9.24 0.43 2.76
C TRP A 112 -10.07 -0.65 3.45
N LEU A 113 -9.65 -1.16 4.61
CA LEU A 113 -10.48 -2.09 5.38
C LEU A 113 -11.83 -1.47 5.75
N PHE A 114 -11.86 -0.20 6.17
CA PHE A 114 -13.12 0.48 6.47
C PHE A 114 -14.02 0.67 5.24
N LEU A 115 -13.42 0.88 4.06
CA LEU A 115 -14.17 1.04 2.81
C LEU A 115 -14.84 -0.26 2.34
N ILE A 116 -14.29 -1.43 2.69
CA ILE A 116 -14.88 -2.71 2.30
C ILE A 116 -15.96 -3.22 3.26
N LEU A 117 -16.01 -2.74 4.51
CA LEU A 117 -17.02 -3.16 5.50
C LEU A 117 -18.49 -3.08 5.03
N PRO A 118 -18.93 -2.06 4.27
CA PRO A 118 -20.32 -2.01 3.81
C PRO A 118 -20.61 -2.90 2.60
N LEU A 119 -19.61 -3.57 2.03
CA LEU A 119 -19.76 -4.41 0.82
C LEU A 119 -20.29 -5.81 1.16
N PRO A 120 -20.82 -6.58 0.18
CA PRO A 120 -21.19 -7.98 0.39
C PRO A 120 -20.02 -8.85 0.88
N ASP A 121 -20.31 -9.88 1.68
CA ASP A 121 -19.28 -10.77 2.26
C ASP A 121 -18.34 -11.37 1.23
N GLN A 122 -18.86 -11.72 0.05
CA GLN A 122 -18.05 -12.27 -1.05
C GLN A 122 -17.02 -11.24 -1.54
N ALA A 123 -17.42 -9.98 -1.71
CA ALA A 123 -16.55 -8.87 -2.09
C ALA A 123 -15.51 -8.55 -1.00
N GLN A 124 -15.92 -8.58 0.27
CA GLN A 124 -15.00 -8.40 1.39
C GLN A 124 -13.90 -9.48 1.40
N SER A 125 -14.28 -10.73 1.18
CA SER A 125 -13.36 -11.88 1.28
C SER A 125 -12.20 -11.82 0.29
N SER A 126 -12.41 -11.32 -0.93
CA SER A 126 -11.34 -11.21 -1.95
C SER A 126 -10.29 -10.14 -1.59
N MET A 127 -10.71 -9.08 -0.88
CA MET A 127 -9.85 -7.96 -0.51
C MET A 127 -9.23 -8.09 0.88
N PHE A 128 -9.87 -8.82 1.80
CA PHE A 128 -9.47 -8.87 3.20
C PHE A 128 -8.05 -9.43 3.39
N THR A 129 -7.74 -10.58 2.78
CA THR A 129 -6.43 -11.23 2.90
C THR A 129 -5.28 -10.33 2.46
N PRO A 130 -5.25 -9.77 1.22
CA PRO A 130 -4.15 -8.91 0.80
C PRO A 130 -4.00 -7.65 1.67
N LEU A 131 -5.11 -7.05 2.12
CA LEU A 131 -5.07 -5.86 3.00
C LEU A 131 -4.41 -6.18 4.35
N ILE A 132 -4.79 -7.28 4.99
CA ILE A 132 -4.18 -7.71 6.26
C ILE A 132 -2.69 -8.00 6.10
N VAL A 133 -2.29 -8.65 5.00
CA VAL A 133 -0.88 -8.91 4.69
C VAL A 133 -0.10 -7.60 4.59
N PHE A 134 -0.61 -6.60 3.87
CA PHE A 134 0.06 -5.31 3.75
C PHE A 134 0.13 -4.53 5.07
N ILE A 135 -0.90 -4.61 5.91
CA ILE A 135 -0.89 -4.00 7.25
C ILE A 135 0.20 -4.64 8.11
N ILE A 136 0.25 -5.98 8.17
CA ILE A 136 1.26 -6.69 8.96
C ILE A 136 2.66 -6.38 8.46
N LEU A 137 2.88 -6.46 7.14
CA LEU A 137 4.18 -6.16 6.54
C LEU A 137 4.63 -4.72 6.81
N SER A 138 3.73 -3.75 6.67
CA SER A 138 4.07 -2.34 6.92
C SER A 138 4.39 -2.06 8.39
N ILE A 139 3.67 -2.66 9.34
CA ILE A 139 3.99 -2.60 10.77
C ILE A 139 5.36 -3.23 11.04
N LEU A 140 5.65 -4.42 10.49
CA LEU A 140 6.96 -5.06 10.61
C LEU A 140 8.06 -4.19 10.01
N GLY A 141 7.81 -3.57 8.85
CA GLY A 141 8.74 -2.63 8.20
C GLY A 141 9.10 -1.43 9.08
N LEU A 142 8.16 -0.94 9.91
CA LEU A 142 8.41 0.14 10.87
C LEU A 142 9.13 -0.33 12.13
N LEU A 143 8.74 -1.49 12.68
CA LEU A 143 9.23 -1.97 13.96
C LEU A 143 10.62 -2.60 13.88
N LEU A 144 10.92 -3.34 12.80
CA LEU A 144 12.21 -4.02 12.63
C LEU A 144 13.40 -3.06 12.72
N PRO A 145 13.45 -1.92 12.00
CA PRO A 145 14.57 -0.99 12.04
C PRO A 145 14.41 0.09 13.12
N PHE A 146 13.50 -0.04 14.09
CA PHE A 146 13.19 1.04 15.04
C PHE A 146 14.43 1.63 15.73
N ARG A 147 15.39 0.78 16.10
CA ARG A 147 16.65 1.21 16.75
C ARG A 147 17.57 2.02 15.83
N LYS A 148 17.48 1.81 14.52
CA LYS A 148 18.22 2.58 13.50
C LYS A 148 17.75 4.04 13.48
N PHE A 149 16.44 4.25 13.55
CA PHE A 149 15.84 5.59 13.55
C PHE A 149 15.92 6.27 14.92
N PHE A 150 15.86 5.49 16.01
CA PHE A 150 15.84 5.99 17.39
C PHE A 150 16.92 5.32 18.24
N PRO A 151 18.22 5.64 18.02
CA PRO A 151 19.30 5.09 18.82
C PRO A 151 19.18 5.55 20.28
N LYS A 152 19.36 4.62 21.23
CA LYS A 152 19.37 4.95 22.66
C LYS A 152 20.53 5.91 22.96
N LYS A 153 20.25 7.05 23.59
CA LYS A 153 21.31 7.89 24.18
C LYS A 153 21.96 7.09 25.31
N ILE A 154 23.24 6.77 25.17
CA ILE A 154 24.02 6.24 26.29
C ILE A 154 24.36 7.44 27.17
N THR A 155 23.62 7.61 28.26
CA THR A 155 23.97 8.59 29.29
C THR A 155 25.14 8.01 30.08
N ASN A 156 26.36 8.46 29.80
CA ASN A 156 27.48 8.20 30.70
C ASN A 156 27.23 9.04 31.97
N LYS A 157 26.90 8.36 33.07
CA LYS A 157 26.95 8.92 34.42
C LYS A 157 28.35 8.72 34.98
#